data_AF-A0A925ZNB6-F1
#
_entry.id   AF-A0A925ZNB6-F1
#
_cell.length_a   1.000
_cell.length_b   1.000
_cell.length_c   1.000
_cell.angle_alpha   90.00
_cell.angle_beta   90.00
_cell.angle_gamma   90.00
#
_symmetry.space_group_name_H-M   'P 1'
#
loop_
_entity.id
_entity.type
_entity.pdbx_description
1 polymer ?
#
loop_
_entity_poly.entity_id
_entity_poly.type
_entity_poly.pdbx_seq_one_letter_code
_entity_poly.pdbx_strand_id
1 'polypeptide(L)'
;MTTAVQVTVGDELFVQGSTEAFGAVRSVHAHELDVDIEGFGDTKLPAEAVVSVHDHKVIVDPARLPGHLRDAIKHAHDAEDR
;
A
#
# COMPACT_ATOMS: atom_id res chain seq x y z
N MET A 1 -10.24 -0.28 22.80
CA MET A 1 -10.25 1.01 22.07
C MET A 1 -9.67 0.73 20.71
N THR A 2 -10.48 0.79 19.66
CA THR A 2 -9.97 0.64 18.28
C THR A 2 -9.31 1.97 17.94
N THR A 3 -7.99 2.02 17.95
CA THR A 3 -7.26 3.21 17.50
C THR A 3 -7.63 3.42 16.05
N ALA A 4 -8.33 4.53 15.75
CA ALA A 4 -8.55 4.95 14.38
C ALA A 4 -7.20 5.30 13.79
N VAL A 5 -6.75 4.49 12.84
CA VAL A 5 -5.48 4.70 12.16
C VAL A 5 -5.68 5.78 11.08
N GLN A 6 -4.92 6.87 11.14
CA GLN A 6 -5.05 7.98 10.18
C GLN A 6 -4.07 7.78 9.03
N VAL A 7 -4.60 7.65 7.82
CA VAL A 7 -3.84 7.66 6.56
C VAL A 7 -3.89 9.07 5.97
N THR A 8 -2.77 9.55 5.44
CA THR A 8 -2.63 10.86 4.80
C THR A 8 -2.15 10.72 3.36
N VAL A 9 -2.53 11.66 2.49
CA VAL A 9 -1.97 11.76 1.14
C VAL A 9 -0.46 11.97 1.22
N GLY A 10 0.29 11.20 0.43
CA GLY A 10 1.75 11.20 0.43
C GLY A 10 2.38 10.18 1.39
N ASP A 11 1.61 9.51 2.25
CA ASP A 11 2.16 8.39 3.02
C ASP A 11 2.60 7.26 2.07
N GLU A 12 3.74 6.66 2.39
CA GLU A 12 4.37 5.59 1.61
C GLU A 12 3.74 4.24 1.95
N LEU A 13 3.59 3.38 0.95
CA LEU A 13 2.99 2.06 1.09
C LEU A 13 4.06 0.98 1.22
N PHE A 14 3.93 0.12 2.22
CA PHE A 14 4.83 -1.00 2.47
C PHE A 14 4.05 -2.30 2.63
N VAL A 15 4.59 -3.39 2.10
CA VAL A 15 4.11 -4.74 2.42
C VAL A 15 4.56 -5.10 3.82
N GLN A 16 3.70 -5.76 4.60
CA GLN A 16 4.05 -6.28 5.91
C GLN A 16 5.30 -7.20 5.83
N GLY A 17 6.37 -6.79 6.52
CA GLY A 17 7.64 -7.52 6.55
C GLY A 17 8.68 -7.02 5.54
N SER A 18 8.31 -6.11 4.63
CA SER A 18 9.24 -5.46 3.72
C SER A 18 9.80 -4.16 4.31
N THR A 19 11.01 -3.79 3.88
CA THR A 19 11.64 -2.50 4.23
C THR A 19 11.57 -1.47 3.10
N GLU A 20 11.15 -1.89 1.91
CA GLU A 20 11.02 -1.06 0.72
C GLU A 20 9.56 -0.66 0.49
N ALA A 21 9.37 0.60 0.12
CA ALA A 21 8.07 1.10 -0.29
C ALA A 21 7.76 0.62 -1.71
N PHE A 22 6.49 0.36 -2.02
CA PHE A 22 6.05 -0.01 -3.37
C PHE A 22 5.19 1.07 -4.03
N GLY A 23 4.90 2.16 -3.32
CA GLY A 23 3.98 3.18 -3.80
C GLY A 23 3.64 4.23 -2.74
N ALA A 24 2.67 5.09 -3.05
CA ALA A 24 2.24 6.17 -2.15
C ALA A 24 0.74 6.47 -2.27
N VAL A 25 0.15 7.01 -1.20
CA VAL A 25 -1.25 7.41 -1.16
C VAL A 25 -1.47 8.69 -1.98
N ARG A 26 -2.43 8.65 -2.92
CA ARG A 26 -2.87 9.78 -3.74
C ARG A 26 -4.13 10.44 -3.18
N SER A 27 -5.09 9.65 -2.70
CA SER A 27 -6.33 10.12 -2.07
C SER A 27 -6.87 9.12 -1.04
N VAL A 28 -7.64 9.60 -0.07
CA VAL A 28 -8.22 8.76 1.00
C VAL A 28 -9.75 8.79 0.90
N HIS A 29 -10.37 7.62 0.86
CA HIS A 29 -11.81 7.44 0.91
C HIS A 29 -12.23 6.61 2.13
N ALA A 30 -13.54 6.47 2.37
CA ALA A 30 -14.04 5.79 3.55
C ALA A 30 -13.67 4.28 3.62
N HIS A 31 -13.52 3.62 2.47
CA HIS A 31 -13.30 2.17 2.39
C HIS A 31 -12.14 1.78 1.47
N GLU A 32 -11.48 2.75 0.85
CA GLU A 32 -10.40 2.53 -0.12
C GLU A 32 -9.45 3.73 -0.15
N LEU A 33 -8.24 3.50 -0.65
CA LEU A 33 -7.23 4.50 -0.94
C LEU A 33 -7.01 4.51 -2.45
N ASP A 34 -6.94 5.70 -3.03
CA ASP A 34 -6.32 5.86 -4.35
C ASP A 34 -4.82 5.94 -4.13
N VAL A 35 -4.06 5.12 -4.85
CA VAL A 35 -2.62 4.95 -4.63
C VAL A 35 -1.89 4.87 -5.96
N ASP A 36 -0.68 5.38 -6.00
CA ASP A 36 0.25 5.14 -7.09
C ASP A 36 1.15 3.97 -6.70
N ILE A 37 1.25 2.95 -7.55
CA ILE A 37 2.15 1.81 -7.37
C ILE A 37 3.27 1.92 -8.40
N GLU A 38 4.52 1.84 -7.94
CA GLU A 38 5.68 1.96 -8.82
C GLU A 38 5.65 0.90 -9.93
N GLY A 39 5.79 1.32 -11.18
CA GLY A 39 5.74 0.45 -12.36
C GLY A 39 4.34 -0.05 -12.76
N PHE A 40 3.29 0.28 -11.99
CA PHE A 40 1.90 -0.11 -12.29
C PHE A 40 0.96 1.09 -12.50
N GLY A 41 1.24 2.21 -11.83
CA GLY A 41 0.47 3.45 -11.87
C GLY A 41 -0.68 3.50 -10.85
N ASP A 42 -1.59 4.45 -11.05
CA ASP A 42 -2.69 4.71 -10.13
C ASP A 42 -3.70 3.56 -10.06
N THR A 43 -4.07 3.15 -8.85
CA THR A 43 -5.04 2.08 -8.59
C THR A 43 -5.70 2.22 -7.22
N LYS A 44 -6.69 1.37 -6.96
CA LYS A 44 -7.48 1.36 -5.72
C LYS A 44 -6.97 0.29 -4.76
N LEU A 45 -6.60 0.70 -3.55
CA LEU A 45 -6.19 -0.19 -2.46
C LEU A 45 -7.31 -0.27 -1.40
N PRO A 46 -7.83 -1.46 -1.08
CA PRO A 46 -8.90 -1.59 -0.08
C PRO A 46 -8.38 -1.26 1.32
N ALA A 47 -9.10 -0.43 2.07
CA ALA A 47 -8.67 0.02 3.41
C ALA A 47 -8.53 -1.14 4.42
N GLU A 48 -9.26 -2.24 4.22
CA GLU A 48 -9.15 -3.46 5.06
C GLU A 48 -7.81 -4.18 4.94
N ALA A 49 -7.06 -3.93 3.86
CA ALA A 49 -5.71 -4.46 3.68
C ALA A 49 -4.68 -3.71 4.54
N VAL A 50 -4.99 -2.50 5.03
CA VAL A 50 -4.12 -1.73 5.92
C VAL A 50 -4.13 -2.37 7.32
N VAL A 51 -2.96 -2.77 7.79
CA VAL A 51 -2.79 -3.41 9.11
C VAL A 51 -2.09 -2.51 10.14
N SER A 52 -1.38 -1.49 9.69
CA SER A 52 -0.73 -0.51 10.56
C SER A 52 -0.44 0.78 9.80
N VAL A 53 -0.47 1.92 10.48
CA VAL A 53 0.07 3.18 9.94
C VAL A 53 0.89 3.85 11.02
N HIS A 54 2.10 4.23 10.69
CA HIS A 54 3.01 4.94 11.58
C HIS A 54 4.11 5.59 10.77
N ASP A 55 4.67 6.71 11.25
CA ASP A 55 5.89 7.30 10.67
C ASP A 55 5.77 7.57 9.16
N HIS A 56 4.61 8.03 8.71
CA HIS A 56 4.28 8.21 7.28
C HIS A 56 4.29 6.94 6.42
N LYS A 57 4.20 5.77 7.06
CA LYS A 57 4.16 4.45 6.43
C LYS A 57 2.81 3.82 6.63
N VAL A 58 2.19 3.38 5.55
CA VAL A 58 0.99 2.55 5.54
C VAL A 58 1.41 1.12 5.24
N ILE A 59 1.25 0.25 6.23
CA ILE A 59 1.62 -1.16 6.14
C ILE A 59 0.40 -1.96 5.70
N VAL A 60 0.54 -2.73 4.62
CA VAL A 60 -0.54 -3.57 4.07
C VAL A 60 -0.24 -5.06 4.19
N ASP A 61 -1.28 -5.84 4.48
CA ASP A 61 -1.21 -7.30 4.49
C ASP A 61 -1.46 -7.83 3.06
N PRO A 62 -0.46 -8.46 2.42
CA PRO A 62 -0.60 -8.95 1.06
C PRO A 62 -1.65 -10.05 0.95
N ALA A 63 -2.00 -10.75 2.04
CA ALA A 63 -3.05 -11.76 2.02
C ALA A 63 -4.45 -11.16 1.79
N ARG A 64 -4.66 -9.88 2.11
CA ARG A 64 -5.92 -9.13 1.93
C ARG A 64 -5.97 -8.34 0.63
N LEU A 65 -4.89 -8.35 -0.15
CA LEU A 65 -4.87 -7.68 -1.43
C LEU A 65 -5.54 -8.54 -2.52
N PRO A 66 -6.30 -7.92 -3.43
CA PRO A 66 -6.78 -8.60 -4.62
C PRO A 66 -5.59 -9.08 -5.48
N GLY A 67 -5.81 -10.16 -6.23
CA GLY A 67 -4.74 -10.87 -6.95
C GLY A 67 -3.88 -10.01 -7.86
N HIS A 68 -4.48 -9.05 -8.56
CA HIS A 68 -3.77 -8.14 -9.47
C HIS A 68 -2.80 -7.20 -8.75
N LEU A 69 -3.15 -6.71 -7.55
CA LEU A 69 -2.24 -5.86 -6.76
C LEU A 69 -1.05 -6.66 -6.22
N ARG A 70 -1.27 -7.92 -5.82
CA ARG A 70 -0.17 -8.79 -5.39
C ARG A 70 0.85 -9.01 -6.51
N ASP A 71 0.38 -9.18 -7.74
CA ASP A 71 1.24 -9.36 -8.90
C ASP A 71 2.00 -8.07 -9.25
N ALA A 72 1.32 -6.92 -9.21
CA ALA A 72 1.93 -5.61 -9.42
C ALA A 72 3.05 -5.32 -8.42
N ILE A 73 2.80 -5.55 -7.12
CA ILE A 73 3.80 -5.33 -6.07
C ILE A 73 4.99 -6.27 -6.22
N LYS A 74 4.75 -7.56 -6.53
CA LYS A 74 5.84 -8.51 -6.82
C LYS A 74 6.70 -8.03 -7.99
N HIS A 75 6.10 -7.46 -9.03
CA HIS A 75 6.84 -6.95 -10.18
C HIS A 75 7.65 -5.69 -9.84
N ALA A 76 7.09 -4.79 -9.02
CA ALA A 76 7.82 -3.62 -8.53
C ALA A 76 9.12 -4.01 -7.80
N HIS A 77 9.08 -5.04 -6.95
CA HIS A 77 10.27 -5.56 -6.26
C HIS A 77 11.21 -6.41 -7.15
N ASP A 78 10.70 -7.04 -8.21
CA ASP A 78 11.51 -7.83 -9.17
C ASP A 78 12.35 -6.94 -10.09
N ALA A 79 11.93 -5.69 -10.31
CA ALA A 79 12.63 -4.73 -11.15
C ALA A 79 14.02 -4.31 -10.61
N GLU A 80 14.38 -4.72 -9.39
CA GLU A 80 15.66 -4.40 -8.74
C GLU A 80 16.75 -5.49 -8.91
N ASP A 81 16.45 -6.64 -9.53
CA ASP A 81 17.45 -7.65 -9.91
C ASP A 81 17.99 -7.38 -11.35
N ARG A 82 18.69 -6.25 -11.54
CA ARG A 82 19.45 -6.00 -12.79
C ARG A 82 20.70 -5.15 -12.60
#